data_AF-A0A0H3DIC2-F1
#
_entry.id   AF-A0A0H3DIC2-F1
#
_cell.length_a   1.000
_cell.length_b   1.000
_cell.length_c   1.000
_cell.angle_alpha   90.00
_cell.angle_beta   90.00
_cell.angle_gamma   90.00
#
_symmetry.space_group_name_H-M   'P 1'
#
loop_
_entity.id
_entity.type
_entity.pdbx_description
1 polymer ?
#
loop_
_entity_poly.entity_id
_entity_poly.type
_entity_poly.pdbx_seq_one_letter_code
_entity_poly.pdbx_strand_id
1 'polypeptide(L)'
;MAQKVLVSLVDDLDGSEAEETVEFGLDGVSYQIDLSSENAEELRDALAQYVEHARRAGGRKRATVRPVAGKGSARPAAVDREQNQAIRSWARKNGYAVSDRGRIPSEVVEAYHKKN
;
A
#
# COMPACT_ATOMS: atom_id res chain seq x y z
N MET A 1 -3.36 -47.31 -23.31
CA MET A 1 -4.51 -46.46 -22.93
C MET A 1 -4.01 -45.02 -22.87
N ALA A 2 -4.76 -44.04 -23.34
CA ALA A 2 -4.36 -42.62 -23.30
C ALA A 2 -5.41 -41.79 -22.56
N GLN A 3 -4.96 -40.86 -21.73
CA GLN A 3 -5.80 -39.96 -20.92
C GLN A 3 -5.48 -38.50 -21.27
N LYS A 4 -6.51 -37.67 -21.38
CA LYS A 4 -6.39 -36.21 -21.48
C LYS A 4 -7.02 -35.59 -20.24
N VAL A 5 -6.28 -34.72 -19.55
CA VAL A 5 -6.77 -33.89 -18.44
C VAL A 5 -6.88 -32.46 -18.96
N LEU A 6 -8.06 -31.85 -18.86
CA LEU A 6 -8.30 -30.43 -19.13
C LEU A 6 -8.50 -29.72 -17.80
N VAL A 7 -7.77 -28.60 -17.62
CA VAL A 7 -7.93 -27.69 -16.49
C VAL A 7 -8.38 -26.36 -17.10
N SER A 8 -9.52 -25.85 -16.64
CA SER A 8 -10.11 -24.58 -17.08
C SER A 8 -10.53 -23.76 -15.86
N LEU A 9 -10.48 -22.44 -16.00
CA LEU A 9 -11.13 -21.52 -15.07
C LEU A 9 -12.62 -21.47 -15.43
N VAL A 10 -13.49 -21.54 -14.42
CA VAL A 10 -14.94 -21.63 -14.60
C VAL A 10 -15.59 -20.44 -13.91
N ASP A 11 -16.54 -19.81 -14.58
CA ASP A 11 -17.32 -18.71 -14.04
C ASP A 11 -18.21 -19.20 -12.89
N ASP A 12 -18.07 -18.56 -11.73
CA ASP A 12 -18.75 -18.94 -10.49
C ASP A 12 -20.28 -18.68 -10.52
N LEU A 13 -20.78 -17.85 -11.45
CA LEU A 13 -22.20 -17.52 -11.57
C LEU A 13 -22.96 -18.48 -12.46
N ASP A 14 -22.40 -18.82 -13.62
CA ASP A 14 -23.11 -19.56 -14.67
C ASP A 14 -22.43 -20.86 -15.12
N GLY A 15 -21.19 -21.11 -14.68
CA GLY A 15 -20.43 -22.31 -15.03
C GLY A 15 -19.79 -22.27 -16.42
N SER A 16 -19.78 -21.12 -17.11
CA SER A 16 -19.07 -20.91 -18.37
C SER A 16 -17.55 -20.75 -18.17
N GLU A 17 -16.79 -20.46 -19.22
CA GLU A 17 -15.34 -20.24 -19.10
C GLU A 17 -15.09 -18.85 -18.49
N ALA A 18 -14.36 -18.81 -17.37
CA ALA A 18 -13.96 -17.56 -16.75
C ALA A 18 -12.65 -17.03 -17.34
N GLU A 19 -12.53 -15.70 -17.36
CA GLU A 19 -11.37 -14.98 -17.91
C GLU A 19 -10.55 -14.28 -16.81
N GLU A 20 -11.19 -13.83 -15.74
CA GLU A 20 -10.52 -13.11 -14.66
C GLU A 20 -11.13 -13.33 -13.28
N THR A 21 -10.31 -13.18 -12.24
CA THR A 21 -10.77 -13.12 -10.84
C THR A 21 -11.00 -11.67 -10.43
N VAL A 22 -12.21 -11.31 -10.00
CA VAL A 22 -12.55 -9.97 -9.53
C VAL A 22 -12.57 -9.93 -8.00
N GLU A 23 -11.84 -8.99 -7.39
CA GLU A 23 -11.89 -8.72 -5.95
C GLU A 23 -12.86 -7.57 -5.65
N PHE A 24 -13.80 -7.80 -4.74
CA PHE A 24 -14.75 -6.79 -4.26
C PHE A 24 -14.99 -6.93 -2.76
N GLY A 25 -15.79 -6.02 -2.16
CA GLY A 25 -16.06 -6.09 -0.72
C GLY A 25 -17.38 -5.47 -0.32
N LEU A 26 -17.96 -6.00 0.75
CA LEU A 26 -19.22 -5.58 1.35
C LEU A 26 -19.13 -5.72 2.87
N ASP A 27 -19.52 -4.68 3.60
CA ASP A 27 -19.53 -4.66 5.07
C ASP A 27 -18.21 -5.07 5.75
N GLY A 28 -17.09 -4.73 5.12
CA GLY A 28 -15.74 -5.02 5.63
C GLY A 28 -15.23 -6.44 5.34
N VAL A 29 -16.00 -7.25 4.61
CA VAL A 29 -15.57 -8.56 4.12
C VAL A 29 -15.11 -8.44 2.67
N SER A 30 -13.93 -8.99 2.36
CA SER A 30 -13.40 -9.10 0.99
C SER A 30 -13.82 -10.42 0.36
N TYR A 31 -14.23 -10.36 -0.91
CA TYR A 31 -14.63 -11.50 -1.73
C TYR A 31 -13.79 -11.56 -3.00
N GLN A 32 -13.64 -12.76 -3.53
CA GLN A 32 -13.08 -13.02 -4.86
C GLN A 32 -14.06 -13.90 -5.61
N ILE A 33 -14.19 -13.68 -6.90
CA ILE A 33 -15.08 -14.42 -7.79
C ILE A 33 -14.42 -14.55 -9.17
N ASP A 34 -14.43 -15.75 -9.73
CA ASP A 34 -13.93 -16.01 -11.08
C ASP A 34 -15.07 -15.81 -12.07
N LEU A 35 -14.87 -14.93 -13.06
CA LEU A 35 -15.91 -14.47 -13.98
C LEU A 35 -15.41 -14.43 -15.43
N SER A 36 -16.33 -14.64 -16.37
CA SER A 36 -16.21 -14.27 -17.77
C SER A 36 -16.09 -12.75 -17.91
N SER A 37 -15.59 -12.27 -19.06
CA SER A 37 -15.47 -10.84 -19.33
C SER A 37 -16.80 -10.08 -19.20
N GLU A 38 -17.90 -10.70 -19.65
CA GLU A 38 -19.25 -10.11 -19.61
C GLU A 38 -19.75 -9.97 -18.16
N ASN A 39 -19.68 -11.05 -17.37
CA ASN A 39 -20.12 -11.02 -15.98
C ASN A 39 -19.23 -10.09 -15.12
N ALA A 40 -17.93 -10.00 -15.43
CA ALA A 40 -17.02 -9.07 -14.77
C ALA A 40 -17.36 -7.60 -15.08
N GLU A 41 -17.79 -7.29 -16.30
CA GLU A 41 -18.29 -5.96 -16.68
C GLU A 41 -19.61 -5.64 -15.95
N GLU A 42 -20.55 -6.59 -15.92
CA GLU A 42 -21.83 -6.42 -15.20
C GLU A 42 -21.61 -6.09 -13.71
N LEU A 43 -20.70 -6.80 -13.04
CA LEU A 43 -20.35 -6.51 -11.65
C LEU A 43 -19.81 -5.09 -11.47
N ARG A 44 -18.95 -4.62 -12.37
CA ARG A 44 -18.37 -3.27 -12.30
C ARG A 44 -19.43 -2.20 -12.54
N ASP A 45 -20.33 -2.43 -13.48
CA ASP A 45 -21.43 -1.51 -13.81
C ASP A 45 -22.45 -1.42 -12.68
N ALA A 46 -22.81 -2.55 -12.05
CA ALA A 46 -23.68 -2.57 -10.88
C ALA A 46 -23.13 -1.72 -9.72
N LEU A 47 -21.80 -1.73 -9.55
CA LEU A 47 -21.10 -0.94 -8.52
C LEU A 47 -20.85 0.51 -8.94
N ALA A 48 -20.89 0.84 -10.23
CA ALA A 48 -20.45 2.14 -10.77
C ALA A 48 -21.18 3.33 -10.14
N GLN A 49 -22.51 3.25 -9.99
CA GLN A 49 -23.32 4.33 -9.39
C GLN A 49 -22.89 4.65 -7.95
N TYR A 50 -22.50 3.64 -7.18
CA TYR A 50 -22.08 3.82 -5.79
C TYR A 50 -20.65 4.35 -5.74
N VAL A 51 -19.77 3.83 -6.60
CA VAL A 51 -18.38 4.26 -6.71
C VAL A 51 -18.28 5.73 -7.14
N GLU A 52 -19.16 6.20 -8.03
CA GLU A 52 -19.21 7.60 -8.49
C GLU A 52 -19.44 8.58 -7.33
N HIS A 53 -20.30 8.23 -6.38
CA HIS A 53 -20.62 9.06 -5.22
C HIS A 53 -19.81 8.74 -3.97
N ALA A 54 -19.04 7.65 -3.98
CA ALA A 54 -18.25 7.21 -2.83
C ALA A 54 -16.90 7.94 -2.73
N ARG A 55 -16.42 8.07 -1.49
CA ARG A 55 -15.01 8.38 -1.23
C ARG A 55 -14.23 7.09 -1.01
N ARG A 56 -13.01 7.03 -1.54
CA ARG A 56 -12.12 5.89 -1.28
C ARG A 56 -11.74 5.87 0.20
N ALA A 57 -12.16 4.83 0.92
CA ALA A 57 -11.88 4.64 2.35
C ALA A 57 -10.42 4.22 2.65
N GLY A 58 -9.60 4.04 1.60
CA GLY A 58 -8.17 3.79 1.66
C GLY A 58 -7.55 3.96 0.28
N GLY A 59 -6.31 4.44 0.21
CA GLY A 59 -5.58 4.47 -1.06
C GLY A 59 -5.14 3.06 -1.45
N ARG A 60 -5.22 2.72 -2.74
CA ARG A 60 -4.56 1.53 -3.29
C ARG A 60 -3.15 1.53 -2.72
N LYS A 61 -2.79 0.53 -1.90
CA LYS A 61 -1.39 0.23 -1.68
C LYS A 61 -0.89 -0.17 -3.06
N ARG A 62 -0.43 0.79 -3.87
CA ARG A 62 0.62 0.50 -4.83
C ARG A 62 1.61 -0.29 -3.98
N ALA A 63 1.93 -1.50 -4.43
CA ALA A 63 3.18 -2.11 -4.06
C ALA A 63 4.27 -1.11 -4.50
N THR A 64 4.48 -0.06 -3.69
CA THR A 64 5.79 0.51 -3.55
C THR A 64 6.57 -0.70 -3.08
N VAL A 65 7.41 -1.18 -3.98
CA VAL A 65 8.52 -2.06 -3.64
C VAL A 65 9.17 -1.42 -2.42
N ARG A 66 8.79 -1.86 -1.22
CA ARG A 66 9.53 -1.52 -0.01
C ARG A 66 10.85 -2.24 -0.20
N PRO A 67 12.00 -1.55 -0.19
CA PRO A 67 13.24 -2.28 -0.04
C PRO A 67 13.14 -3.00 1.30
N VAL A 68 13.39 -4.30 1.26
CA VAL A 68 13.52 -5.15 2.43
C VAL A 68 14.71 -4.63 3.23
N ALA A 69 14.43 -3.98 4.36
CA ALA A 69 15.32 -3.81 5.50
C ALA A 69 14.40 -3.49 6.67
N GLY A 70 14.09 -4.43 7.55
CA GLY A 70 15.03 -4.91 8.55
C GLY A 70 14.28 -4.79 9.88
N LYS A 71 14.09 -5.93 10.53
CA LYS A 71 13.50 -6.09 11.86
C LYS A 71 14.21 -5.16 12.86
N GLY A 72 13.50 -4.20 13.44
CA GLY A 72 14.08 -3.28 14.42
C GLY A 72 13.03 -2.46 15.16
N SER A 73 12.68 -2.94 16.36
CA SER A 73 12.09 -2.24 17.51
C SER A 73 11.23 -0.98 17.24
N ALA A 74 9.93 -1.08 17.53
CA ALA A 74 9.08 0.08 17.74
C ALA A 74 9.62 0.92 18.90
N ARG A 75 10.43 1.95 18.60
CA ARG A 75 10.74 3.02 19.55
C ARG A 75 9.53 3.97 19.62
N PRO A 76 9.21 4.55 20.79
CA PRO A 76 8.10 5.48 20.91
C PRO A 76 8.34 6.68 20.00
N ALA A 77 7.44 6.92 19.04
CA ALA A 77 7.53 8.02 18.07
C ALA A 77 7.66 9.43 18.70
N ALA A 78 7.46 9.56 20.01
CA ALA A 78 7.70 10.78 20.78
C ALA A 78 9.20 11.10 20.94
N VAL A 79 10.04 10.10 21.21
CA VAL A 79 11.49 10.27 21.42
C VAL A 79 12.17 10.71 20.12
N ASP A 80 11.73 10.15 18.99
CA ASP A 80 12.24 10.51 17.66
C ASP A 80 11.87 11.96 17.27
N ARG A 81 10.77 12.53 17.78
CA ARG A 81 10.40 13.92 17.47
C ARG A 81 11.28 14.92 18.19
N GLU A 82 11.55 14.70 19.47
CA GLU A 82 12.35 15.59 20.30
C GLU A 82 13.82 15.58 19.84
N GLN A 83 14.38 14.38 19.58
CA GLN A 83 15.73 14.25 19.03
C GLN A 83 15.84 14.93 17.65
N ASN A 84 14.85 14.77 16.79
CA ASN A 84 14.85 15.46 15.50
C ASN A 84 14.74 16.99 15.62
N GLN A 85 14.05 17.52 16.64
CA GLN A 85 14.04 18.96 16.89
C GLN A 85 15.40 19.46 17.38
N ALA A 86 16.05 18.72 18.27
CA ALA A 86 17.41 19.00 18.74
C ALA A 86 18.40 19.04 17.56
N ILE A 87 18.39 18.01 16.70
CA ILE A 87 19.26 17.92 15.51
C ILE A 87 18.99 19.11 14.58
N ARG A 88 17.73 19.47 14.29
CA ARG A 88 17.42 20.64 13.43
C ARG A 88 17.91 21.95 14.02
N SER A 89 17.73 22.15 15.33
CA SER A 89 18.19 23.39 15.98
C SER A 89 19.71 23.52 15.95
N TRP A 90 20.43 22.42 16.17
CA TRP A 90 21.88 22.36 16.06
C TRP A 90 22.32 22.59 14.61
N ALA A 91 21.67 21.95 13.65
CA ALA A 91 21.96 22.07 12.23
C ALA A 91 21.87 23.53 11.75
N ARG A 92 20.78 24.23 12.08
CA ARG A 92 20.61 25.66 11.75
C ARG A 92 21.70 26.53 12.37
N LYS A 93 22.08 26.27 13.64
CA LYS A 93 23.17 27.00 14.32
C LYS A 93 24.55 26.75 13.69
N ASN A 94 24.76 25.57 13.10
CA ASN A 94 26.02 25.18 12.48
C ASN A 94 26.01 25.42 10.95
N GLY A 95 25.03 26.15 10.41
CA GLY A 95 24.98 26.54 8.99
C GLY A 95 24.47 25.47 8.03
N TYR A 96 23.88 24.38 8.53
CA TYR A 96 23.29 23.35 7.68
C TYR A 96 21.86 23.74 7.26
N ALA A 97 21.57 23.59 5.97
CA ALA A 97 20.23 23.76 5.43
C ALA A 97 19.37 22.53 5.76
N VAL A 98 18.39 22.70 6.64
CA VAL A 98 17.44 21.66 7.04
C VAL A 98 16.01 22.12 6.85
N SER A 99 15.16 21.23 6.32
CA SER A 99 13.72 21.47 6.19
C SER A 99 13.05 21.54 7.57
N ASP A 100 12.06 22.43 7.71
CA ASP A 100 11.26 22.58 8.92
C ASP A 100 10.42 21.34 9.26
N ARG A 101 10.09 20.55 8.23
CA ARG A 101 9.31 19.31 8.35
C ARG A 101 9.91 18.18 7.52
N GLY A 102 9.62 16.95 7.94
CA GLY A 102 10.07 15.74 7.25
C GLY A 102 11.42 15.22 7.74
N ARG A 103 11.97 14.25 7.00
CA ARG A 103 13.21 13.54 7.36
C ARG A 103 14.41 14.48 7.29
N ILE A 104 15.29 14.41 8.28
CA ILE A 104 16.55 15.15 8.32
C ILE A 104 17.56 14.41 7.42
N PRO A 105 18.34 15.11 6.56
CA PRO A 105 19.41 14.48 5.80
C PRO A 105 20.36 13.70 6.70
N SER A 106 20.79 12.51 6.28
CA SER A 106 21.65 11.61 7.08
C SER A 106 22.97 12.29 7.46
N GLU A 107 23.54 13.07 6.55
CA GLU A 107 24.77 13.84 6.77
C GLU A 107 24.67 14.79 7.99
N VAL A 108 23.49 15.38 8.21
CA VAL A 108 23.26 16.29 9.34
C VAL A 108 23.09 15.52 10.65
N VAL A 109 22.44 14.35 10.59
CA VAL A 109 22.28 13.46 11.75
C VAL A 109 23.63 12.93 12.20
N GLU A 110 24.47 12.50 11.26
CA GLU A 110 25.84 12.03 11.54
C GLU A 110 26.73 13.15 12.07
N ALA A 111 26.65 14.36 11.49
CA ALA A 111 27.41 15.51 11.99
C ALA A 111 27.02 15.89 13.42
N TYR A 112 25.74 15.79 13.77
CA TYR A 112 25.25 16.00 15.14
C TYR A 112 25.80 14.94 16.10
N HIS A 113 25.75 13.66 15.74
CA HIS A 113 26.27 12.55 16.55
C HIS A 113 27.80 12.51 16.64
N LYS A 114 28.52 13.14 15.71
CA LYS A 114 29.98 13.26 15.78
C LYS A 114 30.43 14.38 16.72
N LYS A 115 29.56 15.37 16.97
CA LYS A 115 29.85 16.56 17.77
C LYS A 115 29.34 16.48 19.22
N ASN A 116 28.50 15.48 19.53
CA ASN A 116 27.95 15.19 20.86
C ASN A 116 28.23 13.74 21.23
#